data_AF-A0A0D6L735-F1
#
_entry.id   AF-A0A0D6L735-F1
#
_cell.length_a   1.000
_cell.length_b   1.000
_cell.length_c   1.000
_cell.angle_alpha   90.00
_cell.angle_beta   90.00
_cell.angle_gamma   90.00
#
_symmetry.space_group_name_H-M   'P 1'
#
loop_
_entity.id
_entity.type
_entity.pdbx_description
1 polymer ?
#
loop_
_entity_poly.entity_id
_entity_poly.type
_entity_poly.pdbx_seq_one_letter_code
_entity_poly.pdbx_strand_id
1 'polypeptide(L)'
;MITDVQLGICANILGIGIFMLVVCSTTSRLTRDPTNFSTKKFRSPVSPKSTRASAQWQRADRVGCFTAVRMSAWAKLTRFARRFMHFKQMDFEFASWQMLYLLIQPQKVYRNFLYRKRTKDQFARDDPAFLVLLAFSLLFSSVFYAVALGLSLWGFVKFFLWVIFIDCIGVGLVVATILWWSSNRFLRKVQDQDVEWGYCFDVHLNAFFPMLILLHVLLPIIYPTLVDSPSFFPTALGNTIWFIAAVYYVYITFLGYTALPILHRTQYFLYPMTFLFISWVATITAGWNISQSAMGFYHYRGENNGEKETIEDVGQLRPASDQLLELLFCADTIDLK
;
A
#
# COMPACT_ATOMS: atom_id res chain seq x y z
N MET A 1 1.58 16.95 -5.63
CA MET A 1 2.35 17.01 -4.36
C MET A 1 2.00 15.77 -3.55
N ILE A 2 2.93 14.83 -3.56
CA ILE A 2 2.88 13.47 -3.03
C ILE A 2 3.13 13.55 -1.52
N THR A 3 2.35 12.86 -0.68
CA THR A 3 2.52 12.91 0.79
C THR A 3 3.91 12.43 1.20
N ASP A 4 4.48 12.87 2.33
CA ASP A 4 5.84 12.47 2.76
C ASP A 4 5.96 10.96 3.06
N VAL A 5 4.85 10.32 3.45
CA VAL A 5 4.70 8.85 3.51
C VAL A 5 4.75 8.24 2.10
N GLN A 6 4.12 8.87 1.12
CA GLN A 6 4.27 8.51 -0.29
C GLN A 6 5.65 8.90 -0.85
N LEU A 7 6.41 9.88 -0.36
CA LEU A 7 7.73 10.18 -0.92
C LEU A 7 8.74 9.08 -0.54
N GLY A 8 8.70 8.58 0.70
CA GLY A 8 9.50 7.43 1.14
C GLY A 8 9.04 6.09 0.56
N ILE A 9 7.72 5.87 0.44
CA ILE A 9 7.15 4.66 -0.17
C ILE A 9 7.28 4.71 -1.70
N CYS A 10 7.07 5.85 -2.36
CA CYS A 10 7.29 6.03 -3.79
C CYS A 10 8.78 6.05 -4.14
N ALA A 11 9.70 6.50 -3.29
CA ALA A 11 11.14 6.31 -3.50
C ALA A 11 11.52 4.82 -3.49
N ASN A 12 10.88 4.00 -2.63
CA ASN A 12 11.01 2.55 -2.67
C ASN A 12 10.33 1.91 -3.89
N ILE A 13 9.14 2.36 -4.28
CA ILE A 13 8.41 1.84 -5.46
C ILE A 13 9.12 2.24 -6.78
N LEU A 14 9.59 3.49 -6.90
CA LEU A 14 10.41 3.94 -8.03
C LEU A 14 11.79 3.30 -7.99
N GLY A 15 12.43 3.15 -6.82
CA GLY A 15 13.72 2.48 -6.70
C GLY A 15 13.67 1.01 -7.11
N ILE A 16 12.66 0.26 -6.63
CA ILE A 16 12.41 -1.13 -7.03
C ILE A 16 11.98 -1.21 -8.49
N GLY A 17 11.07 -0.33 -8.93
CA GLY A 17 10.56 -0.31 -10.30
C GLY A 17 11.63 0.05 -11.33
N ILE A 18 12.41 1.10 -11.10
CA ILE A 18 13.51 1.55 -11.97
C ILE A 18 14.63 0.51 -11.97
N PHE A 19 15.02 -0.02 -10.81
CA PHE A 19 16.08 -1.04 -10.76
C PHE A 19 15.64 -2.34 -11.45
N MET A 20 14.39 -2.79 -11.26
CA MET A 20 13.86 -3.98 -11.94
C MET A 20 13.67 -3.74 -13.45
N LEU A 21 13.31 -2.52 -13.88
CA LEU A 21 13.29 -2.14 -15.30
C LEU A 21 14.69 -2.13 -15.90
N VAL A 22 15.70 -1.64 -15.16
CA VAL A 22 17.10 -1.65 -15.58
C VAL A 22 17.60 -3.10 -15.68
N VAL A 23 17.38 -3.96 -14.68
CA VAL A 23 17.75 -5.38 -14.71
C VAL A 23 17.02 -6.15 -15.82
N CYS A 24 15.73 -5.88 -16.05
CA CYS A 24 14.98 -6.41 -17.19
C CYS A 24 15.61 -5.98 -18.52
N SER A 25 16.06 -4.73 -18.63
CA SER A 25 16.73 -4.19 -19.82
C SER A 25 18.10 -4.84 -20.05
N THR A 26 18.86 -5.16 -19.00
CA THR A 26 20.15 -5.87 -19.12
C THR A 26 19.97 -7.35 -19.45
N THR A 27 18.96 -8.01 -18.87
CA THR A 27 18.67 -9.42 -19.14
C THR A 27 18.14 -9.63 -20.56
N SER A 28 17.40 -8.66 -21.10
CA SER A 28 16.92 -8.65 -22.50
C SER A 28 18.04 -8.42 -23.52
N ARG A 29 19.18 -7.84 -23.12
CA ARG A 29 20.36 -7.67 -23.97
C ARG A 29 21.23 -8.93 -24.02
N LEU A 30 21.25 -9.72 -22.95
CA LEU A 30 21.99 -10.99 -22.88
C LEU A 30 21.28 -12.17 -23.57
N THR A 31 19.96 -12.10 -23.83
CA THR A 31 19.23 -13.09 -24.63
C THR A 31 19.18 -12.74 -26.13
N ARG A 32 19.83 -11.65 -26.54
CA ARG A 32 19.91 -11.20 -27.93
C ARG A 32 21.24 -11.55 -28.62
N ASP A 33 21.96 -12.55 -28.12
CA ASP A 33 23.02 -13.19 -28.91
C ASP A 33 22.42 -14.34 -29.72
N PRO A 34 22.28 -14.23 -31.06
CA PRO A 34 21.73 -15.28 -31.88
C PRO A 34 22.84 -16.26 -32.24
N THR A 35 23.24 -17.12 -31.30
CA THR A 35 24.09 -18.26 -31.67
C THR A 35 23.20 -19.42 -32.13
N ASN A 36 23.23 -19.61 -33.45
CA ASN A 36 22.65 -20.71 -34.19
C ASN A 36 22.83 -22.07 -33.49
N PHE A 37 21.73 -22.67 -33.02
CA PHE A 37 21.70 -24.10 -32.74
C PHE A 37 20.62 -24.77 -33.59
N SER A 38 21.10 -25.33 -34.70
CA SER A 38 20.37 -26.15 -35.66
C SER A 38 19.64 -27.30 -34.97
N THR A 39 18.31 -27.21 -34.86
CA THR A 39 17.46 -28.33 -34.44
C THR A 39 17.33 -29.33 -35.58
N LYS A 40 18.04 -30.46 -35.47
CA LYS A 40 17.81 -31.65 -36.31
C LYS A 40 16.37 -32.14 -36.11
N LYS A 41 15.61 -32.11 -37.19
CA LYS A 41 14.23 -32.57 -37.33
C LYS A 41 14.18 -34.11 -37.20
N PHE A 42 13.74 -34.62 -36.05
CA PHE A 42 13.46 -36.04 -35.89
C PHE A 42 12.10 -36.37 -36.53
N ARG A 43 12.12 -37.25 -37.54
CA ARG A 43 10.99 -37.64 -38.38
C ARG A 43 10.45 -38.96 -37.84
N SER A 44 9.22 -38.99 -37.35
CA SER A 44 8.51 -40.24 -37.02
C SER A 44 7.87 -40.85 -38.28
N PRO A 45 7.79 -42.19 -38.40
CA PRO A 45 7.26 -42.85 -39.59
C PRO A 45 5.73 -42.96 -39.56
N VAL A 46 5.15 -43.01 -40.76
CA VAL A 46 3.71 -43.08 -41.06
C VAL A 46 3.32 -44.48 -41.52
N SER A 47 2.06 -44.87 -41.21
CA SER A 47 1.06 -45.66 -41.99
C SER A 47 0.62 -47.00 -41.36
N PRO A 48 -0.58 -47.59 -41.71
CA PRO A 48 -1.71 -47.09 -42.51
C PRO A 48 -3.12 -47.23 -41.85
N LYS A 49 -4.11 -46.79 -42.64
CA LYS A 49 -5.56 -46.61 -42.43
C LYS A 49 -6.38 -47.90 -42.17
N SER A 50 -7.48 -47.75 -41.43
CA SER A 50 -8.70 -48.58 -41.54
C SER A 50 -9.97 -47.71 -41.38
N THR A 51 -11.07 -48.20 -41.94
CA THR A 51 -12.15 -47.45 -42.61
C THR A 51 -13.45 -47.37 -41.78
N ARG A 52 -14.17 -46.25 -41.91
CA ARG A 52 -15.63 -45.99 -41.72
C ARG A 52 -16.43 -46.80 -40.67
N ALA A 53 -17.04 -46.06 -39.73
CA ALA A 53 -18.47 -46.19 -39.42
C ALA A 53 -19.01 -44.89 -38.79
N SER A 54 -20.05 -44.33 -39.40
CA SER A 54 -20.87 -43.24 -38.92
C SER A 54 -21.87 -43.74 -37.87
N ALA A 55 -21.83 -43.19 -36.66
CA ALA A 55 -22.98 -43.21 -35.75
C ALA A 55 -22.91 -42.02 -34.80
N GLN A 56 -23.79 -41.06 -35.10
CA GLN A 56 -24.24 -39.96 -34.28
C GLN A 56 -24.63 -40.47 -32.88
N TRP A 57 -23.80 -40.16 -31.88
CA TRP A 57 -24.22 -40.21 -30.48
C TRP A 57 -23.94 -38.88 -29.80
N GLN A 58 -25.03 -38.38 -29.25
CA GLN A 58 -25.22 -37.12 -28.59
C GLN A 58 -24.09 -36.80 -27.61
N ARG A 59 -23.64 -35.55 -27.71
CA ARG A 59 -22.75 -34.86 -26.80
C ARG A 59 -23.44 -34.78 -25.42
N ALA A 60 -23.36 -35.85 -24.65
CA ALA A 60 -23.59 -35.83 -23.21
C ALA A 60 -22.37 -35.17 -22.58
N ASP A 61 -22.36 -33.83 -22.59
CA ASP A 61 -21.43 -33.06 -21.79
C ASP A 61 -21.64 -33.46 -20.34
N ARG A 62 -20.68 -34.24 -19.82
CA ARG A 62 -20.56 -34.53 -18.39
C ARG A 62 -20.48 -33.19 -17.67
N VAL A 63 -21.56 -32.87 -16.98
CA VAL A 63 -21.62 -31.84 -15.93
C VAL A 63 -20.68 -32.29 -14.81
N GLY A 64 -19.41 -31.89 -14.92
CA GLY A 64 -18.40 -32.05 -13.89
C GLY A 64 -18.48 -30.89 -12.90
N CYS A 65 -18.55 -31.23 -11.61
CA CYS A 65 -18.69 -30.40 -10.40
C CYS A 65 -17.51 -29.43 -10.13
N PHE A 66 -17.10 -28.64 -11.12
CA PHE A 66 -16.20 -27.49 -10.94
C PHE A 66 -16.57 -26.40 -11.94
N THR A 67 -17.80 -25.88 -11.84
CA THR A 67 -17.99 -24.48 -12.17
C THR A 67 -17.20 -23.67 -11.14
N ALA A 68 -15.93 -23.41 -11.46
CA ALA A 68 -15.25 -22.22 -11.00
C ALA A 68 -16.10 -21.04 -11.46
N VAL A 69 -17.15 -20.72 -10.70
CA VAL A 69 -17.84 -19.44 -10.80
C VAL A 69 -16.73 -18.44 -10.55
N ARG A 70 -16.22 -17.84 -11.62
CA ARG A 70 -15.24 -16.77 -11.56
C ARG A 70 -15.99 -15.61 -10.92
N MET A 71 -16.05 -15.63 -9.60
CA MET A 71 -16.74 -14.65 -8.79
C MET A 71 -16.27 -13.28 -9.26
N SER A 72 -17.20 -12.42 -9.69
CA SER A 72 -16.85 -11.07 -10.10
C SER A 72 -16.10 -10.38 -8.95
N ALA A 73 -15.23 -9.42 -9.25
CA ALA A 73 -14.51 -8.68 -8.22
C ALA A 73 -15.48 -8.06 -7.19
N TRP A 74 -16.67 -7.65 -7.63
CA TRP A 74 -17.78 -7.22 -6.79
C TRP A 74 -18.36 -8.33 -5.91
N ALA A 75 -18.49 -9.56 -6.41
CA ALA A 75 -18.95 -10.70 -5.63
C ALA A 75 -17.90 -11.13 -4.58
N LYS A 76 -16.60 -10.93 -4.85
CA LYS A 76 -15.52 -11.11 -3.86
C LYS A 76 -15.53 -10.00 -2.81
N LEU A 77 -15.65 -8.74 -3.23
CA LEU A 77 -15.71 -7.59 -2.34
C LEU A 77 -16.94 -7.62 -1.43
N THR A 78 -18.13 -7.94 -1.96
CA THR A 78 -19.36 -8.03 -1.18
C THR A 78 -19.35 -9.20 -0.18
N ARG A 79 -18.68 -10.33 -0.50
CA ARG A 79 -18.42 -11.39 0.48
C ARG A 79 -17.44 -10.93 1.57
N PHE A 80 -16.39 -10.20 1.21
CA PHE A 80 -15.43 -9.65 2.17
C PHE A 80 -16.09 -8.62 3.10
N ALA A 81 -16.87 -7.68 2.54
CA ALA A 81 -17.68 -6.72 3.28
C ALA A 81 -18.73 -7.39 4.19
N ARG A 82 -19.38 -8.46 3.73
CA ARG A 82 -20.32 -9.24 4.55
C ARG A 82 -19.63 -9.91 5.75
N ARG A 83 -18.37 -10.33 5.60
CA ARG A 83 -17.57 -10.90 6.70
C ARG A 83 -17.13 -9.85 7.72
N PHE A 84 -16.90 -8.59 7.32
CA PHE A 84 -16.66 -7.49 8.28
C PHE A 84 -17.81 -7.27 9.26
N MET A 85 -19.04 -7.58 8.86
CA MET A 85 -20.24 -7.40 9.70
C MET A 85 -20.47 -8.56 10.69
N HIS A 86 -19.70 -9.65 10.63
CA HIS A 86 -19.81 -10.79 11.55
C HIS A 86 -18.70 -10.79 12.61
N PHE A 87 -18.76 -9.84 13.54
CA PHE A 87 -17.77 -9.65 14.61
C PHE A 87 -17.52 -10.88 15.51
N LYS A 88 -18.50 -11.76 15.66
CA LYS A 88 -18.43 -12.91 16.59
C LYS A 88 -17.62 -14.10 16.08
N GLN A 89 -17.26 -14.13 14.79
CA GLN A 89 -16.48 -15.21 14.17
C GLN A 89 -15.06 -14.77 13.81
N MET A 90 -14.60 -13.63 14.34
CA MET A 90 -13.29 -13.07 14.03
C MET A 90 -12.24 -13.55 15.06
N ASP A 91 -11.18 -14.19 14.57
CA ASP A 91 -10.07 -14.71 15.39
C ASP A 91 -9.13 -13.57 15.86
N PHE A 92 -9.62 -12.70 16.75
CA PHE A 92 -8.88 -11.53 17.24
C PHE A 92 -7.60 -11.89 18.00
N GLU A 93 -7.60 -13.00 18.73
CA GLU A 93 -6.42 -13.46 19.48
C GLU A 93 -5.26 -13.77 18.52
N PHE A 94 -5.52 -14.56 17.49
CA PHE A 94 -4.54 -14.90 16.47
C PHE A 94 -4.06 -13.65 15.73
N ALA A 95 -4.98 -12.76 15.35
CA ALA A 95 -4.64 -11.52 14.65
C ALA A 95 -3.79 -10.57 15.52
N SER A 96 -4.06 -10.47 16.82
CA SER A 96 -3.29 -9.66 17.77
C SER A 96 -1.88 -10.19 17.96
N TRP A 97 -1.73 -11.51 18.15
CA TRP A 97 -0.41 -12.16 18.21
C TRP A 97 0.38 -11.93 16.93
N GLN A 98 -0.29 -12.00 15.78
CA GLN A 98 0.35 -11.76 14.51
C GLN A 98 0.86 -10.32 14.37
N MET A 99 0.08 -9.32 14.80
CA MET A 99 0.52 -7.92 14.83
C MET A 99 1.71 -7.71 15.78
N LEU A 100 1.67 -8.30 16.97
CA LEU A 100 2.78 -8.22 17.93
C LEU A 100 4.05 -8.89 17.37
N TYR A 101 3.92 -10.06 16.75
CA TYR A 101 5.05 -10.74 16.12
C TYR A 101 5.59 -9.96 14.91
N LEU A 102 4.78 -9.17 14.19
CA LEU A 102 5.31 -8.29 13.16
C LEU A 102 6.26 -7.23 13.70
N LEU A 103 6.14 -6.83 14.98
CA LEU A 103 7.03 -5.88 15.63
C LEU A 103 8.29 -6.56 16.20
N ILE A 104 8.11 -7.68 16.90
CA ILE A 104 9.19 -8.33 17.65
C ILE A 104 9.95 -9.37 16.80
N GLN A 105 9.21 -10.24 16.10
CA GLN A 105 9.79 -11.39 15.40
C GLN A 105 8.98 -11.78 14.15
N PRO A 106 9.13 -11.05 13.04
CA PRO A 106 8.26 -11.23 11.87
C PRO A 106 8.43 -12.59 11.19
N GLN A 107 9.58 -13.25 11.37
CA GLN A 107 9.83 -14.60 10.84
C GLN A 107 8.82 -15.64 11.33
N LYS A 108 8.28 -15.49 12.55
CA LYS A 108 7.24 -16.38 13.08
C LYS A 108 5.94 -16.25 12.30
N VAL A 109 5.55 -15.03 11.94
CA VAL A 109 4.31 -14.76 11.19
C VAL A 109 4.33 -15.48 9.85
N TYR A 110 5.43 -15.40 9.11
CA TYR A 110 5.52 -16.01 7.79
C TYR A 110 5.56 -17.55 7.81
N ARG A 111 5.95 -18.18 8.91
CA ARG A 111 5.78 -19.64 9.09
C ARG A 111 4.29 -20.03 9.10
N ASN A 112 3.42 -19.21 9.69
CA ASN A 112 1.97 -19.45 9.71
C ASN A 112 1.35 -19.40 8.30
N PHE A 113 1.87 -18.55 7.41
CA PHE A 113 1.45 -18.54 6.00
C PHE A 113 1.78 -19.86 5.30
N LEU A 114 2.97 -20.42 5.56
CA LEU A 114 3.37 -21.71 4.99
C LEU A 114 2.47 -22.86 5.51
N TYR A 115 2.12 -22.84 6.80
CA TYR A 115 1.19 -23.82 7.37
C TYR A 115 -0.21 -23.74 6.76
N ARG A 116 -0.72 -22.53 6.47
CA ARG A 116 -2.01 -22.34 5.78
C ARG A 116 -2.00 -22.83 4.35
N LYS A 117 -0.89 -22.65 3.62
CA LYS A 117 -0.74 -23.24 2.29
C LYS A 117 -0.86 -24.76 2.31
N ARG A 118 -0.31 -25.43 3.33
CA ARG A 118 -0.39 -26.90 3.46
C ARG A 118 -1.79 -27.41 3.77
N THR A 119 -2.63 -26.60 4.43
CA THR A 119 -3.95 -27.03 4.91
C THR A 119 -5.12 -26.54 4.06
N LYS A 120 -5.00 -25.35 3.43
CA LYS A 120 -6.08 -24.70 2.65
C LYS A 120 -5.67 -24.34 1.22
N ASP A 121 -4.45 -24.67 0.81
CA ASP A 121 -3.87 -24.41 -0.50
C ASP A 121 -3.91 -22.94 -1.00
N GLN A 122 -4.00 -21.98 -0.07
CA GLN A 122 -4.02 -20.55 -0.39
C GLN A 122 -3.04 -19.77 0.49
N PHE A 123 -2.43 -18.72 -0.07
CA PHE A 123 -1.51 -17.84 0.66
C PHE A 123 -2.18 -16.59 1.20
N ALA A 124 -3.19 -16.05 0.50
CA ALA A 124 -3.94 -14.89 0.94
C ALA A 124 -4.75 -15.16 2.23
N ARG A 125 -4.90 -14.11 3.03
CA ARG A 125 -5.69 -14.10 4.26
C ARG A 125 -7.18 -13.95 3.93
N ASP A 126 -7.99 -14.79 4.55
CA ASP A 126 -9.46 -14.79 4.38
C ASP A 126 -10.21 -14.18 5.57
N ASP A 127 -9.51 -13.91 6.68
CA ASP A 127 -10.06 -13.37 7.92
C ASP A 127 -9.98 -11.83 7.99
N PRO A 128 -11.10 -11.14 8.29
CA PRO A 128 -11.13 -9.68 8.39
C PRO A 128 -10.48 -9.15 9.69
N ALA A 129 -10.10 -10.02 10.64
CA ALA A 129 -9.62 -9.65 11.97
C ALA A 129 -8.38 -8.77 11.95
N PHE A 130 -7.40 -9.11 11.11
CA PHE A 130 -6.19 -8.31 10.97
C PHE A 130 -6.48 -6.90 10.44
N LEU A 131 -7.38 -6.77 9.46
CA LEU A 131 -7.73 -5.45 8.90
C LEU A 131 -8.48 -4.58 9.91
N VAL A 132 -9.36 -5.18 10.73
CA VAL A 132 -10.07 -4.45 11.79
C VAL A 132 -9.09 -3.95 12.85
N LEU A 133 -8.16 -4.78 13.31
CA LEU A 133 -7.14 -4.35 14.27
C LEU A 133 -6.17 -3.32 13.66
N LEU A 134 -5.85 -3.43 12.38
CA LEU A 134 -5.07 -2.42 11.66
C LEU A 134 -5.81 -1.08 11.58
N ALA A 135 -7.12 -1.10 11.28
CA ALA A 135 -7.96 0.11 11.26
C ALA A 135 -8.06 0.75 12.65
N PHE A 136 -8.18 -0.05 13.71
CA PHE A 136 -8.13 0.45 15.08
C PHE A 136 -6.76 1.07 15.42
N SER A 137 -5.67 0.46 14.94
CA SER A 137 -4.31 0.99 15.12
C SER A 137 -4.12 2.32 14.39
N LEU A 138 -4.71 2.46 13.20
CA LEU A 138 -4.72 3.70 12.41
C LEU A 138 -5.54 4.81 13.07
N LEU A 139 -6.66 4.46 13.71
CA LEU A 139 -7.44 5.40 14.50
C LEU A 139 -6.61 5.90 15.68
N PHE A 140 -6.01 4.99 16.45
CA PHE A 140 -5.17 5.34 17.59
C PHE A 140 -4.00 6.23 17.19
N SER A 141 -3.28 5.89 16.11
CA SER A 141 -2.17 6.70 15.61
C SER A 141 -2.61 8.09 15.12
N SER A 142 -3.81 8.20 14.56
CA SER A 142 -4.37 9.50 14.15
C SER A 142 -4.64 10.42 15.32
N VAL A 143 -5.00 9.86 16.50
CA VAL A 143 -5.14 10.64 17.73
C VAL A 143 -3.81 11.21 18.18
N PHE A 144 -2.70 10.45 18.11
CA PHE A 144 -1.37 10.98 18.45
C PHE A 144 -0.97 12.16 17.56
N TYR A 145 -1.21 12.07 16.25
CA TYR A 145 -0.96 13.18 15.34
C TYR A 145 -1.84 14.39 15.63
N ALA A 146 -3.12 14.18 15.94
CA ALA A 146 -4.02 15.28 16.31
C ALA A 146 -3.57 16.00 17.58
N VAL A 147 -3.11 15.25 18.58
CA VAL A 147 -2.56 15.83 19.82
C VAL A 147 -1.23 16.54 19.56
N ALA A 148 -0.31 15.92 18.81
CA ALA A 148 1.01 16.48 18.53
C ALA A 148 0.96 17.76 17.70
N LEU A 149 -0.01 17.89 16.78
CA LEU A 149 -0.18 19.04 15.91
C LEU A 149 -1.27 20.03 16.39
N GLY A 150 -2.00 19.73 17.47
CA GLY A 150 -3.10 20.56 17.94
C GLY A 150 -4.26 20.70 16.94
N LEU A 151 -4.57 19.65 16.17
CA LEU A 151 -5.56 19.70 15.11
C LEU A 151 -7.00 19.83 15.64
N SER A 152 -7.84 20.57 14.92
CA SER A 152 -9.29 20.62 15.17
C SER A 152 -9.96 19.27 14.89
N LEU A 153 -11.19 19.06 15.41
CA LEU A 153 -11.95 17.83 15.18
C LEU A 153 -12.15 17.54 13.68
N TRP A 154 -12.40 18.57 12.88
CA TRP A 154 -12.56 18.43 11.43
C TRP A 154 -11.23 18.08 10.74
N GLY A 155 -10.13 18.71 11.16
CA GLY A 155 -8.79 18.37 10.72
C GLY A 155 -8.43 16.91 11.02
N PHE A 156 -8.78 16.44 12.22
CA PHE A 156 -8.60 15.03 12.63
C PHE A 156 -9.40 14.07 11.73
N VAL A 157 -10.69 14.31 11.49
CA VAL A 157 -11.51 13.43 10.64
C VAL A 157 -10.96 13.37 9.22
N LYS A 158 -10.59 14.51 8.64
CA LYS A 158 -9.98 14.60 7.31
C LYS A 158 -8.66 13.84 7.24
N PHE A 159 -7.79 14.01 8.24
CA PHE A 159 -6.52 13.27 8.35
C PHE A 159 -6.74 11.76 8.47
N PHE A 160 -7.64 11.34 9.36
CA PHE A 160 -7.97 9.93 9.58
C PHE A 160 -8.48 9.25 8.30
N LEU A 161 -9.43 9.87 7.60
CA LEU A 161 -9.95 9.34 6.34
C LEU A 161 -8.88 9.30 5.25
N TRP A 162 -8.00 10.32 5.19
CA TRP A 162 -6.89 10.34 4.24
C TRP A 162 -5.92 9.18 4.47
N VAL A 163 -5.49 8.98 5.72
CA VAL A 163 -4.56 7.93 6.09
C VAL A 163 -5.12 6.53 5.78
N ILE A 164 -6.42 6.29 6.01
CA ILE A 164 -7.05 5.00 5.68
C ILE A 164 -7.18 4.82 4.16
N PHE A 165 -7.82 5.75 3.46
CA PHE A 165 -8.20 5.53 2.07
C PHE A 165 -7.04 5.75 1.11
N ILE A 166 -6.23 6.77 1.33
CA ILE A 166 -5.13 7.13 0.44
C ILE A 166 -3.88 6.34 0.81
N ASP A 167 -3.41 6.46 2.06
CA ASP A 167 -2.10 5.92 2.45
C ASP A 167 -2.13 4.40 2.68
N CYS A 168 -3.17 3.85 3.32
CA CYS A 168 -3.29 2.41 3.55
C CYS A 168 -3.86 1.67 2.33
N ILE A 169 -5.06 2.05 1.86
CA ILE A 169 -5.72 1.33 0.76
C ILE A 169 -5.13 1.75 -0.60
N GLY A 170 -5.12 3.04 -0.92
CA GLY A 170 -4.71 3.54 -2.23
C GLY A 170 -3.27 3.15 -2.60
N VAL A 171 -2.30 3.52 -1.76
CA VAL A 171 -0.90 3.14 -1.95
C VAL A 171 -0.73 1.62 -1.90
N GLY A 172 -1.45 0.93 -1.01
CA GLY A 172 -1.39 -0.53 -0.90
C GLY A 172 -1.83 -1.27 -2.17
N LEU A 173 -2.88 -0.80 -2.85
CA LEU A 173 -3.32 -1.36 -4.13
C LEU A 173 -2.26 -1.18 -5.23
N VAL A 174 -1.61 -0.01 -5.27
CA VAL A 174 -0.53 0.27 -6.23
C VAL A 174 0.68 -0.62 -5.97
N VAL A 175 1.14 -0.69 -4.72
CA VAL A 175 2.26 -1.54 -4.30
C VAL A 175 1.97 -3.00 -4.60
N ALA A 176 0.80 -3.50 -4.20
CA ALA A 176 0.41 -4.89 -4.42
C ALA A 176 0.43 -5.24 -5.91
N THR A 177 -0.07 -4.35 -6.77
CA THR A 177 -0.10 -4.55 -8.22
C THR A 177 1.30 -4.58 -8.83
N ILE A 178 2.19 -3.68 -8.41
CA ILE A 178 3.58 -3.62 -8.89
C ILE A 178 4.36 -4.87 -8.45
N LEU A 179 4.24 -5.26 -7.19
CA LEU A 179 4.93 -6.44 -6.66
C LEU A 179 4.36 -7.74 -7.25
N TRP A 180 3.05 -7.82 -7.44
CA TRP A 180 2.39 -8.94 -8.11
C TRP A 180 2.88 -9.09 -9.55
N TRP A 181 2.92 -7.98 -10.31
CA TRP A 181 3.42 -8.00 -11.67
C TRP A 181 4.91 -8.38 -11.73
N SER A 182 5.74 -7.77 -10.88
CA SER A 182 7.19 -8.00 -10.84
C SER A 182 7.54 -9.44 -10.46
N SER A 183 6.85 -10.00 -9.45
CA SER A 183 7.10 -11.35 -8.96
C SER A 183 6.73 -12.41 -9.98
N ASN A 184 5.56 -12.30 -10.62
CA ASN A 184 5.14 -13.23 -11.66
C ASN A 184 5.96 -13.11 -12.94
N ARG A 185 6.46 -11.91 -13.27
CA ARG A 185 7.23 -11.69 -14.49
C ARG A 185 8.70 -12.13 -14.36
N PHE A 186 9.34 -11.87 -13.23
CA PHE A 186 10.81 -11.99 -13.11
C PHE A 186 11.29 -13.08 -12.13
N LEU A 187 10.50 -13.40 -11.11
CA LEU A 187 10.97 -14.21 -9.98
C LEU A 187 10.36 -15.61 -9.97
N ARG A 188 9.41 -15.92 -10.85
CA ARG A 188 8.70 -17.20 -10.85
C ARG A 188 9.59 -18.36 -11.31
N LYS A 189 9.66 -19.43 -10.51
CA LYS A 189 10.41 -20.66 -10.81
C LYS A 189 9.58 -21.67 -11.60
N VAL A 190 8.30 -21.82 -11.26
CA VAL A 190 7.39 -22.82 -11.84
C VAL A 190 6.28 -22.09 -12.60
N GLN A 191 5.98 -22.47 -13.84
CA GLN A 191 4.99 -21.77 -14.66
C GLN A 191 3.53 -22.11 -14.30
N ASP A 192 3.31 -23.19 -13.56
CA ASP A 192 1.97 -23.72 -13.25
C ASP A 192 1.26 -22.99 -12.10
N GLN A 193 1.97 -22.18 -11.31
CA GLN A 193 1.39 -21.46 -10.17
C GLN A 193 1.86 -20.01 -10.11
N ASP A 194 0.89 -19.09 -10.14
CA ASP A 194 1.10 -17.65 -10.01
C ASP A 194 1.03 -17.19 -8.55
N VAL A 195 1.72 -16.09 -8.26
CA VAL A 195 1.58 -15.36 -7.00
C VAL A 195 0.18 -14.74 -6.95
N GLU A 196 -0.56 -15.01 -5.87
CA GLU A 196 -1.89 -14.44 -5.63
C GLU A 196 -1.79 -12.94 -5.37
N TRP A 197 -2.58 -12.11 -6.07
CA TRP A 197 -2.60 -10.66 -5.85
C TRP A 197 -2.98 -10.29 -4.41
N GLY A 198 -3.93 -11.01 -3.81
CA GLY A 198 -4.35 -10.82 -2.42
C GLY A 198 -3.20 -11.04 -1.43
N TYR A 199 -2.31 -11.98 -1.72
CA TYR A 199 -1.10 -12.18 -0.92
C TYR A 199 -0.15 -10.98 -1.01
N CYS A 200 0.03 -10.39 -2.19
CA CYS A 200 0.87 -9.19 -2.34
C CYS A 200 0.32 -8.01 -1.52
N PHE A 201 -1.01 -7.86 -1.48
CA PHE A 201 -1.67 -6.86 -0.64
C PHE A 201 -1.50 -7.17 0.86
N ASP A 202 -1.64 -8.43 1.28
CA ASP A 202 -1.39 -8.83 2.67
C ASP A 202 0.06 -8.56 3.11
N VAL A 203 1.03 -8.81 2.23
CA VAL A 203 2.44 -8.50 2.50
C VAL A 203 2.63 -6.99 2.69
N HIS A 204 2.00 -6.15 1.87
CA HIS A 204 2.02 -4.71 2.05
C HIS A 204 1.44 -4.30 3.42
N LEU A 205 0.27 -4.81 3.80
CA LEU A 205 -0.35 -4.48 5.08
C LEU A 205 0.47 -4.96 6.28
N ASN A 206 1.10 -6.14 6.18
CA ASN A 206 2.01 -6.65 7.21
C ASN A 206 3.26 -5.77 7.34
N ALA A 207 3.80 -5.25 6.24
CA ALA A 207 4.96 -4.35 6.24
C ALA A 207 4.61 -2.93 6.70
N PHE A 208 3.40 -2.47 6.37
CA PHE A 208 2.87 -1.18 6.73
C PHE A 208 2.64 -1.04 8.24
N PHE A 209 2.21 -2.10 8.93
CA PHE A 209 1.92 -2.01 10.36
C PHE A 209 3.14 -1.62 11.24
N PRO A 210 4.31 -2.26 11.16
CA PRO A 210 5.49 -1.80 11.90
C PRO A 210 5.95 -0.39 11.53
N MET A 211 5.88 -0.04 10.25
CA MET A 211 6.18 1.32 9.76
C MET A 211 5.22 2.34 10.39
N LEU A 212 3.93 2.03 10.47
CA LEU A 212 2.90 2.84 11.13
C LEU A 212 3.25 3.05 12.61
N ILE A 213 3.64 2.02 13.35
CA ILE A 213 4.01 2.17 14.76
C ILE A 213 5.21 3.13 14.92
N LEU A 214 6.24 2.99 14.08
CA LEU A 214 7.41 3.86 14.16
C LEU A 214 7.12 5.32 13.74
N LEU A 215 6.39 5.52 12.64
CA LEU A 215 6.18 6.86 12.07
C LEU A 215 4.92 7.57 12.54
N HIS A 216 3.91 6.83 12.99
CA HIS A 216 2.61 7.41 13.38
C HIS A 216 2.26 7.24 14.85
N VAL A 217 3.04 6.47 15.61
CA VAL A 217 2.90 6.41 17.08
C VAL A 217 4.16 6.99 17.73
N LEU A 218 5.33 6.42 17.46
CA LEU A 218 6.57 6.87 18.10
C LEU A 218 6.97 8.29 17.67
N LEU A 219 6.98 8.58 16.37
CA LEU A 219 7.44 9.88 15.86
C LEU A 219 6.63 11.08 16.39
N PRO A 220 5.28 11.08 16.40
CA PRO A 220 4.52 12.20 16.97
C PRO A 220 4.72 12.40 18.48
N ILE A 221 5.02 11.34 19.23
CA ILE A 221 5.29 11.43 20.69
C ILE A 221 6.61 12.16 20.94
N ILE A 222 7.66 11.80 20.19
CA ILE A 222 8.99 12.38 20.35
C ILE A 222 9.15 13.71 19.63
N TYR A 223 8.29 14.02 18.64
CA TYR A 223 8.48 15.16 17.75
C TYR A 223 8.54 16.50 18.50
N PRO A 224 7.55 16.85 19.34
CA PRO A 224 7.51 18.15 20.03
C PRO A 224 8.67 18.36 21.01
N THR A 225 9.30 17.27 21.48
CA THR A 225 10.31 17.32 22.55
C THR A 225 11.73 17.13 22.03
N LEU A 226 11.95 16.30 21.01
CA LEU A 226 13.29 15.91 20.55
C LEU A 226 13.56 16.22 19.07
N VAL A 227 12.56 16.47 18.21
CA VAL A 227 12.77 16.52 16.73
C VAL A 227 12.49 17.91 16.12
N ASP A 228 11.75 18.77 16.82
CA ASP A 228 11.34 20.11 16.36
C ASP A 228 12.41 21.20 16.46
N SER A 229 13.69 20.87 16.24
CA SER A 229 14.73 21.90 16.16
C SER A 229 15.69 21.67 14.99
N PRO A 230 16.29 22.73 14.43
CA PRO A 230 17.19 22.64 13.27
C PRO A 230 18.58 22.10 13.63
N SER A 231 18.78 21.68 14.87
CA SER A 231 20.06 21.14 15.33
C SER A 231 20.37 19.79 14.66
N PHE A 232 21.66 19.44 14.63
CA PHE A 232 22.11 18.17 14.04
C PHE A 232 21.49 16.94 14.73
N PHE A 233 21.47 16.89 16.07
CA PHE A 233 20.98 15.70 16.79
C PHE A 233 19.49 15.39 16.53
N PRO A 234 18.56 16.36 16.62
CA PRO A 234 17.15 16.18 16.26
C PRO A 234 16.93 15.75 14.81
N THR A 235 17.67 16.35 13.89
CA THR A 235 17.64 15.98 12.46
C THR A 235 18.12 14.55 12.23
N ALA A 236 19.25 14.17 12.84
CA ALA A 236 19.80 12.82 12.75
C ALA A 236 18.85 11.79 13.37
N LEU A 237 18.26 12.10 14.53
CA LEU A 237 17.32 11.22 15.23
C LEU A 237 16.05 11.00 14.39
N GLY A 238 15.42 12.08 13.91
CA GLY A 238 14.24 12.01 13.06
C GLY A 238 14.50 11.21 11.78
N ASN A 239 15.56 11.56 11.04
CA ASN A 239 15.91 10.86 9.79
C ASN A 239 16.26 9.39 10.02
N THR A 240 16.87 9.04 11.17
CA THR A 240 17.15 7.65 11.53
C THR A 240 15.88 6.85 11.78
N ILE A 241 14.85 7.43 12.39
CA ILE A 241 13.55 6.76 12.56
C ILE A 241 12.87 6.51 11.22
N TRP A 242 12.90 7.49 10.31
CA TRP A 242 12.43 7.32 8.93
C TRP A 242 13.16 6.21 8.19
N PHE A 243 14.49 6.18 8.30
CA PHE A 243 15.31 5.14 7.70
C PHE A 243 15.01 3.75 8.26
N ILE A 244 14.96 3.60 9.59
CA ILE A 244 14.61 2.33 10.25
C ILE A 244 13.23 1.86 9.82
N ALA A 245 12.22 2.73 9.79
CA ALA A 245 10.88 2.38 9.36
C ALA A 245 10.82 1.90 7.90
N ALA A 246 11.53 2.58 7.00
CA ALA A 246 11.61 2.21 5.60
C ALA A 246 12.36 0.88 5.39
N VAL A 247 13.49 0.67 6.07
CA VAL A 247 14.25 -0.60 6.04
C VAL A 247 13.39 -1.74 6.57
N TYR A 248 12.66 -1.52 7.67
CA TYR A 248 11.79 -2.53 8.25
C TYR A 248 10.69 -2.94 7.27
N TYR A 249 10.06 -1.96 6.60
CA TYR A 249 9.06 -2.24 5.56
C TYR A 249 9.62 -3.10 4.42
N VAL A 250 10.82 -2.77 3.92
CA VAL A 250 11.49 -3.56 2.87
C VAL A 250 11.83 -4.97 3.38
N TYR A 251 12.31 -5.10 4.62
CA TYR A 251 12.65 -6.39 5.23
C TYR A 251 11.43 -7.31 5.36
N ILE A 252 10.30 -6.79 5.85
CA ILE A 252 9.05 -7.55 5.96
C ILE A 252 8.56 -7.97 4.56
N THR A 253 8.65 -7.07 3.59
CA THR A 253 8.31 -7.37 2.19
C THR A 253 9.15 -8.53 1.67
N PHE A 254 10.47 -8.48 1.81
CA PHE A 254 11.39 -9.56 1.44
C PHE A 254 11.05 -10.89 2.12
N LEU A 255 10.75 -10.85 3.40
CA LEU A 255 10.43 -12.03 4.19
C LEU A 255 9.13 -12.70 3.72
N GLY A 256 8.14 -11.91 3.30
CA GLY A 256 6.94 -12.40 2.64
C GLY A 256 7.25 -13.16 1.37
N TYR A 257 7.90 -12.53 0.39
CA TYR A 257 8.18 -13.21 -0.87
C TYR A 257 9.13 -14.40 -0.74
N THR A 258 10.00 -14.42 0.27
CA THR A 258 10.89 -15.57 0.54
C THR A 258 10.14 -16.76 1.15
N ALA A 259 8.98 -16.54 1.78
CA ALA A 259 8.14 -17.62 2.29
C ALA A 259 7.43 -18.41 1.17
N LEU A 260 7.39 -17.88 -0.05
CA LEU A 260 6.77 -18.50 -1.21
C LEU A 260 7.78 -19.42 -1.93
N PRO A 261 7.57 -20.76 -1.93
CA PRO A 261 8.49 -21.70 -2.56
C PRO A 261 8.47 -21.65 -4.10
N ILE A 262 7.49 -20.95 -4.68
CA ILE A 262 7.32 -20.76 -6.13
C ILE A 262 8.26 -19.70 -6.72
N LEU A 263 8.89 -18.88 -5.86
CA LEU A 263 9.77 -17.80 -6.25
C LEU A 263 11.25 -18.20 -6.10
N HIS A 264 12.08 -17.72 -7.02
CA HIS A 264 13.53 -17.80 -6.94
C HIS A 264 14.11 -16.38 -6.94
N ARG A 265 15.35 -16.23 -6.46
CA ARG A 265 16.07 -14.95 -6.41
C ARG A 265 15.33 -13.82 -5.68
N THR A 266 14.68 -14.14 -4.56
CA THR A 266 13.92 -13.14 -3.76
C THR A 266 14.81 -12.06 -3.14
N GLN A 267 16.15 -12.23 -3.13
CA GLN A 267 17.10 -11.21 -2.69
C GLN A 267 16.94 -9.86 -3.42
N TYR A 268 16.34 -9.81 -4.61
CA TYR A 268 16.08 -8.56 -5.31
C TYR A 268 15.15 -7.61 -4.55
N PHE A 269 14.30 -8.13 -3.66
CA PHE A 269 13.49 -7.29 -2.78
C PHE A 269 14.30 -6.52 -1.72
N LEU A 270 15.57 -6.90 -1.46
CA LEU A 270 16.42 -6.21 -0.50
C LEU A 270 17.17 -5.01 -1.10
N TYR A 271 17.33 -4.94 -2.42
CA TYR A 271 18.07 -3.86 -3.08
C TYR A 271 17.62 -2.42 -2.78
N PRO A 272 16.31 -2.10 -2.68
CA PRO A 272 15.88 -0.81 -2.15
C PRO A 272 16.55 -0.38 -0.83
N MET A 273 16.98 -1.30 0.04
CA MET A 273 17.69 -0.93 1.28
C MET A 273 18.98 -0.13 1.03
N THR A 274 19.72 -0.41 -0.06
CA THR A 274 20.95 0.33 -0.35
C THR A 274 20.65 1.76 -0.78
N PHE A 275 19.60 1.96 -1.59
CA PHE A 275 19.13 3.28 -1.96
C PHE A 275 18.62 4.06 -0.74
N LEU A 276 17.89 3.41 0.17
CA LEU A 276 17.47 4.01 1.43
C LEU A 276 18.67 4.47 2.26
N PHE A 277 19.73 3.66 2.35
CA PHE A 277 20.94 4.03 3.10
C PHE A 277 21.62 5.26 2.50
N ILE A 278 21.77 5.30 1.17
CA ILE A 278 22.33 6.47 0.46
C ILE A 278 21.46 7.70 0.71
N SER A 279 20.13 7.56 0.64
CA SER A 279 19.20 8.68 0.88
C SER A 279 19.27 9.20 2.32
N TRP A 280 19.46 8.31 3.29
CA TRP A 280 19.63 8.67 4.71
C TRP A 280 20.94 9.43 4.95
N VAL A 281 22.05 8.98 4.36
CA VAL A 281 23.32 9.73 4.42
C VAL A 281 23.15 11.10 3.78
N ALA A 282 22.52 11.16 2.60
CA ALA A 282 22.29 12.42 1.90
C ALA A 282 21.46 13.41 2.73
N THR A 283 20.36 12.98 3.35
CA THR A 283 19.50 13.88 4.15
C THR A 283 20.19 14.38 5.41
N ILE A 284 21.03 13.57 6.06
CA ILE A 284 21.86 14.01 7.18
C ILE A 284 22.91 15.02 6.71
N THR A 285 23.63 14.75 5.63
CA THR A 285 24.68 15.66 5.12
C THR A 285 24.12 16.99 4.62
N ALA A 286 22.90 16.99 4.08
CA ALA A 286 22.18 18.18 3.66
C ALA A 286 21.56 18.98 4.83
N GLY A 287 21.56 18.42 6.04
CA GLY A 287 20.89 19.03 7.20
C GLY A 287 19.36 19.08 7.06
N TRP A 288 18.77 18.26 6.18
CA TRP A 288 17.34 18.27 5.93
C TRP A 288 16.60 17.35 6.93
N ASN A 289 15.74 17.93 7.77
CA ASN A 289 14.89 17.20 8.70
C ASN A 289 13.57 16.78 8.01
N ILE A 290 13.46 15.50 7.66
CA ILE A 290 12.29 14.93 6.98
C ILE A 290 11.04 15.05 7.85
N SER A 291 11.19 14.85 9.17
CA SER A 291 10.07 14.91 10.11
C SER A 291 9.44 16.30 10.18
N GLN A 292 10.26 17.37 10.14
CA GLN A 292 9.73 18.75 10.10
C GLN A 292 8.97 19.02 8.81
N SER A 293 9.47 18.54 7.66
CA SER A 293 8.76 18.68 6.38
C SER A 293 7.42 17.94 6.40
N ALA A 294 7.40 16.71 6.92
CA ALA A 294 6.18 15.92 7.07
C ALA A 294 5.15 16.58 7.99
N MET A 295 5.58 17.01 9.19
CA MET A 295 4.70 17.67 10.15
C MET A 295 4.15 19.00 9.61
N GLY A 296 4.99 19.82 8.97
CA GLY A 296 4.57 21.07 8.34
C GLY A 296 3.54 20.85 7.22
N PHE A 297 3.70 19.80 6.42
CA PHE A 297 2.73 19.43 5.39
C PHE A 297 1.36 19.04 5.98
N TYR A 298 1.35 18.26 7.06
CA TYR A 298 0.12 17.87 7.74
C TYR A 298 -0.57 19.04 8.43
N HIS A 299 0.20 19.93 9.08
CA HIS A 299 -0.32 21.15 9.68
C HIS A 299 -1.00 22.05 8.64
N TYR A 300 -0.31 22.34 7.54
CA TYR A 300 -0.85 23.15 6.43
C TYR A 300 -2.18 22.59 5.88
N ARG A 301 -2.32 21.26 5.78
CA ARG A 301 -3.57 20.65 5.29
C ARG A 301 -4.73 20.69 6.30
N GLY A 302 -4.40 20.77 7.59
CA GLY A 302 -5.37 20.91 8.68
C GLY A 302 -5.95 22.31 8.77
N GLU A 303 -5.11 23.35 8.64
CA GLU A 303 -5.52 24.75 8.85
C GLU A 303 -6.26 25.39 7.66
N ASN A 304 -5.90 25.08 6.42
CA ASN A 304 -6.45 25.72 5.21
C ASN A 304 -7.98 25.60 5.00
N ASN A 305 -8.69 24.91 5.89
CA ASN A 305 -10.14 24.84 5.89
C ASN A 305 -10.78 25.62 7.06
N GLY A 306 -10.08 25.83 8.17
CA GLY A 306 -10.60 26.66 9.27
C GLY A 306 -10.67 28.14 8.88
N GLU A 307 -9.68 28.61 8.13
CA GLU A 307 -9.68 29.98 7.61
C GLU A 307 -10.72 30.19 6.50
N LYS A 308 -11.06 29.14 5.73
CA LYS A 308 -12.13 29.20 4.72
C LYS A 308 -13.53 29.24 5.33
N GLU A 309 -13.79 28.45 6.36
CA GLU A 309 -15.05 28.51 7.11
C GLU A 309 -15.19 29.87 7.82
N THR A 310 -14.10 30.41 8.40
CA THR A 310 -14.14 31.73 9.06
C THR A 310 -14.36 32.88 8.06
N ILE A 311 -13.77 32.81 6.86
CA ILE A 311 -13.95 33.85 5.82
C ILE A 311 -15.33 33.76 5.16
N GLU A 312 -15.90 32.56 4.97
CA GLU A 312 -17.29 32.41 4.52
C GLU A 312 -18.28 32.91 5.59
N ASP A 313 -18.06 32.59 6.87
CA ASP A 313 -18.90 33.07 7.97
C ASP A 313 -18.80 34.60 8.14
N VAL A 314 -17.60 35.19 8.06
CA VAL A 314 -17.41 36.66 8.11
C VAL A 314 -17.93 37.35 6.83
N GLY A 315 -17.85 36.69 5.68
CA GLY A 315 -18.42 37.18 4.42
C GLY A 315 -19.94 37.18 4.41
N GLN A 316 -20.58 36.28 5.17
CA GLN A 316 -22.03 36.19 5.32
C GLN A 316 -22.58 37.11 6.44
N LEU A 317 -21.72 37.52 7.38
CA LEU A 317 -22.00 38.47 8.47
C LEU A 317 -21.64 39.93 8.10
N ARG A 318 -21.74 40.31 6.82
CA ARG A 318 -21.78 41.75 6.48
C ARG A 318 -23.03 42.35 7.14
N PRO A 319 -22.89 43.38 8.00
CA PRO A 319 -24.02 43.95 8.72
C PRO A 319 -25.01 44.55 7.72
N ALA A 320 -26.30 44.32 7.97
CA ALA A 320 -27.43 44.83 7.20
C ALA A 320 -27.50 46.38 7.09
N SER A 321 -26.51 47.12 7.61
CA SER A 321 -26.36 48.56 7.46
C SER A 321 -25.98 48.98 6.04
N ASP A 322 -25.23 48.16 5.30
CA ASP A 322 -24.71 48.54 3.98
C ASP A 322 -25.77 48.37 2.87
N GLN A 323 -26.71 47.43 3.06
CA GLN A 323 -27.85 47.27 2.14
C GLN A 323 -28.92 48.38 2.30
N LEU A 324 -29.05 48.97 3.49
CA LEU A 324 -29.94 50.12 3.71
C LEU A 324 -29.38 51.41 3.10
N LEU A 325 -28.06 51.58 3.07
CA LEU A 325 -27.42 52.72 2.40
C LEU A 325 -27.56 52.63 0.87
N GLU A 326 -27.42 51.45 0.25
CA GLU A 326 -27.67 51.31 -1.20
C GLU A 326 -29.15 51.53 -1.58
N LEU A 327 -30.11 51.12 -0.73
CA LEU A 327 -31.53 51.38 -0.99
C LEU A 327 -31.92 52.86 -0.80
N LEU A 328 -31.27 53.58 0.13
CA LEU A 328 -31.47 55.03 0.30
C LEU A 328 -30.84 55.84 -0.85
N PHE A 329 -29.68 55.43 -1.37
CA PHE A 329 -29.06 56.10 -2.52
C PHE A 329 -29.71 55.78 -3.87
N CYS A 330 -30.47 54.68 -3.98
CA CYS A 330 -31.19 54.35 -5.22
C CYS A 330 -32.56 55.07 -5.34
N ALA A 331 -33.12 55.61 -4.25
CA ALA A 331 -34.41 56.29 -4.25
C ALA A 331 -34.35 57.76 -4.71
N ASP A 332 -33.18 58.43 -4.61
CA ASP A 332 -33.03 59.86 -4.95
C ASP A 332 -32.72 60.13 -6.43
N THR A 333 -32.76 59.12 -7.31
CA THR A 333 -32.44 59.27 -8.76
C THR A 333 -33.64 59.16 -9.70
N ILE A 334 -34.88 59.16 -9.19
CA ILE A 334 -36.09 59.15 -10.01
C ILE A 334 -36.91 60.41 -9.73
N ASP A 335 -36.35 61.59 -9.98
CA ASP A 335 -37.15 62.76 -10.40
C ASP A 335 -36.27 63.80 -11.09
N LEU A 336 -36.19 63.70 -12.43
CA LEU A 336 -35.79 64.80 -13.32
C LEU A 336 -36.12 64.41 -14.76
N LYS A 337 -37.41 64.51 -15.11
CA LYS A 337 -37.83 64.90 -16.45
C LYS A 337 -39.19 65.57 -16.46
#